data_AF-A0A946VN11-F1
#
_entry.id   AF-A0A946VN11-F1
#
_cell.length_a   1.000
_cell.length_b   1.000
_cell.length_c   1.000
_cell.angle_alpha   90.00
_cell.angle_beta   90.00
_cell.angle_gamma   90.00
#
_symmetry.space_group_name_H-M   'P 1'
#
loop_
_entity.id
_entity.type
_entity.pdbx_description
1 polymer ?
#
loop_
_entity_poly.entity_id
_entity_poly.type
_entity_poly.pdbx_seq_one_letter_code
_entity_poly.pdbx_strand_id
1 'polypeptide(L)'
;MPIVSMALVLAPSFSYSQTSDLQLDNNLTEAREALRQLDELANNCLEESDRSEPCAVFLQAVDGDLLDGYLENCAAAKSWREELVAEQAQNPSVSPTQSDALLRRLIDVEYLCGENSLSRATENVFPAYQLTRSRQLNGAPIARSLQYQLNSARQNALLNQQRDSLFQDLSSQSERNRRQIQRQSDRLEIELIRQQNNQLLPR
;
A
#
# COMPACT_ATOMS: atom_id res chain seq x y z
N MET A 1 4.94 -13.73 62.00
CA MET A 1 4.35 -12.61 61.23
C MET A 1 4.95 -12.65 59.83
N PRO A 2 4.20 -13.01 58.78
CA PRO A 2 4.72 -12.94 57.42
C PRO A 2 4.46 -11.55 56.84
N ILE A 3 5.51 -10.91 56.32
CA ILE A 3 5.41 -9.69 55.51
C ILE A 3 5.20 -10.16 54.08
N VAL A 4 3.98 -9.95 53.58
CA VAL A 4 3.64 -10.17 52.17
C VAL A 4 4.20 -8.98 51.38
N SER A 5 5.35 -9.18 50.73
CA SER A 5 5.86 -8.24 49.73
C SER A 5 5.10 -8.44 48.42
N MET A 6 4.08 -7.61 48.22
CA MET A 6 3.36 -7.48 46.95
C MET A 6 4.23 -6.67 45.99
N ALA A 7 4.95 -7.36 45.09
CA ALA A 7 5.70 -6.71 44.02
C ALA A 7 4.69 -6.18 42.98
N LEU A 8 4.51 -4.86 42.95
CA LEU A 8 3.75 -4.15 41.94
C LEU A 8 4.56 -4.19 40.63
N VAL A 9 4.19 -5.07 39.70
CA VAL A 9 4.78 -5.11 38.36
C VAL A 9 4.21 -3.94 37.57
N LEU A 10 4.96 -2.83 37.53
CA LEU A 10 4.73 -1.74 36.59
C LEU A 10 5.05 -2.27 35.19
N ALA A 11 4.02 -2.67 34.44
CA ALA A 11 4.14 -2.86 33.01
C ALA A 11 4.46 -1.50 32.37
N PRO A 12 5.52 -1.39 31.56
CA PRO A 12 5.75 -0.17 30.79
C PRO A 12 4.63 -0.03 29.75
N SER A 13 3.75 0.93 29.96
CA SER A 13 2.88 1.45 28.91
C SER A 13 3.79 2.16 27.91
N PHE A 14 4.25 1.43 26.90
CA PHE A 14 4.98 2.05 25.81
C PHE A 14 4.01 2.91 25.01
N SER A 15 4.11 4.23 25.17
CA SER A 15 3.50 5.20 24.27
C SER A 15 4.27 5.18 22.94
N TYR A 16 3.96 4.22 22.06
CA TYR A 16 4.66 4.00 20.78
C TYR A 16 4.26 4.98 19.66
N SER A 17 3.25 5.84 19.86
CA SER A 17 2.61 6.51 18.72
C SER A 17 3.36 7.72 18.13
N GLN A 18 4.25 8.39 18.87
CA GLN A 18 4.88 9.63 18.37
C GLN A 18 6.20 9.37 17.63
N THR A 19 6.94 8.34 18.03
CA THR A 19 8.23 8.01 17.42
C THR A 19 8.08 7.30 16.08
N SER A 20 7.06 6.45 15.93
CA SER A 20 6.74 5.78 14.67
C SER A 20 6.27 6.77 13.60
N ASP A 21 5.48 7.76 14.00
CA ASP A 21 4.97 8.82 13.12
C ASP A 21 6.07 9.74 12.58
N LEU A 22 7.01 10.16 13.43
CA LEU A 22 8.16 10.97 12.98
C LEU A 22 9.06 10.19 12.02
N GLN A 23 9.28 8.90 12.31
CA GLN A 23 10.06 8.03 11.43
C GLN A 23 9.36 7.81 10.09
N LEU A 24 8.03 7.67 10.07
CA LEU A 24 7.26 7.63 8.84
C LEU A 24 7.45 8.91 8.02
N ASP A 25 7.27 10.08 8.64
CA ASP A 25 7.36 11.37 7.95
C ASP A 25 8.75 11.57 7.31
N ASN A 26 9.81 11.09 7.98
CA ASN A 26 11.16 11.04 7.42
C ASN A 26 11.25 10.08 6.21
N ASN A 27 10.78 8.83 6.34
CA ASN A 27 10.81 7.85 5.26
C ASN A 27 10.05 8.35 4.02
N LEU A 28 8.90 8.99 4.21
CA LEU A 28 8.11 9.58 3.11
C LEU A 28 8.84 10.76 2.46
N THR A 29 9.59 11.54 3.24
CA THR A 29 10.39 12.66 2.72
C THR A 29 11.55 12.15 1.87
N GLU A 30 12.29 11.15 2.37
CA GLU A 30 13.39 10.51 1.63
C GLU A 30 12.88 9.80 0.36
N ALA A 31 11.76 9.07 0.44
CA ALA A 31 11.16 8.44 -0.73
C ALA A 31 10.73 9.46 -1.79
N ARG A 32 10.14 10.59 -1.37
CA ARG A 32 9.75 11.68 -2.28
C ARG A 32 10.97 12.32 -2.95
N GLU A 33 12.02 12.55 -2.18
CA GLU A 33 13.25 13.15 -2.69
C GLU A 33 13.98 12.23 -3.67
N ALA A 34 14.03 10.93 -3.38
CA ALA A 34 14.59 9.94 -4.30
C ALA A 34 13.83 9.90 -5.64
N LEU A 35 12.49 9.94 -5.61
CA LEU A 35 11.67 10.01 -6.82
C LEU A 35 11.90 11.31 -7.60
N ARG A 36 12.04 12.45 -6.91
CA ARG A 36 12.34 13.74 -7.54
C ARG A 36 13.70 13.71 -8.24
N GLN A 37 14.73 13.20 -7.56
CA GLN A 37 16.07 13.05 -8.14
C GLN A 37 16.07 12.10 -9.33
N LEU A 38 15.35 10.99 -9.24
CA LEU A 38 15.22 10.04 -10.34
C LEU A 38 14.55 10.68 -11.56
N ASP A 39 13.51 11.49 -11.35
CA ASP A 39 12.81 12.19 -12.43
C ASP A 39 13.67 13.30 -13.07
N GLU A 40 14.48 13.99 -12.27
CA GLU A 40 15.44 14.99 -12.76
C GLU A 40 16.52 14.34 -13.64
N LEU A 41 17.08 13.20 -13.20
CA LEU A 41 18.03 12.43 -14.00
C LEU A 41 17.39 11.90 -15.29
N ALA A 42 16.13 11.47 -15.22
CA ALA A 42 15.38 11.04 -16.39
C ALA A 42 15.17 12.20 -17.38
N ASN A 43 14.79 13.38 -16.91
CA ASN A 43 14.65 14.58 -17.74
C ASN A 43 15.97 14.94 -18.42
N ASN A 44 17.09 14.93 -17.68
CA ASN A 44 18.41 15.20 -18.24
C ASN A 44 18.79 14.21 -19.35
N CYS A 45 18.46 12.92 -19.20
CA CYS A 45 18.64 11.94 -20.28
C CYS A 45 17.77 12.24 -21.52
N LEU A 46 16.56 12.76 -21.34
CA LEU A 46 15.67 13.13 -22.45
C LEU A 46 16.15 14.40 -23.16
N GLU A 47 16.54 15.44 -22.41
CA GLU A 47 17.02 16.71 -22.96
C GLU A 47 18.36 16.55 -23.67
N GLU A 48 19.30 15.85 -23.05
CA GLU A 48 20.63 15.57 -23.62
C GLU A 48 20.67 14.20 -24.31
N SER A 49 19.59 13.83 -24.97
CA SER A 49 19.47 12.51 -25.58
C SER A 49 20.65 12.23 -26.53
N ASP A 50 21.20 13.17 -27.28
CA ASP A 50 22.34 12.86 -28.17
C ASP A 50 23.63 12.44 -27.45
N ARG A 51 23.72 12.62 -26.12
CA ARG A 51 24.84 12.20 -25.29
C ARG A 51 24.52 10.91 -24.54
N SER A 52 25.48 9.99 -24.50
CA SER A 52 25.31 8.71 -23.80
C SER A 52 25.45 8.83 -22.27
N GLU A 53 26.20 9.82 -21.79
CA GLU A 53 26.53 9.98 -20.37
C GLU A 53 25.30 10.27 -19.48
N PRO A 54 24.42 11.26 -19.78
CA PRO A 54 23.26 11.54 -18.94
C PRO A 54 22.30 10.34 -18.81
N CYS A 55 22.11 9.60 -19.90
CA CYS A 55 21.31 8.38 -19.88
C CYS A 55 21.99 7.21 -19.14
N ALA A 56 23.32 7.14 -19.15
CA ALA A 56 24.05 6.16 -18.34
C ALA A 56 23.94 6.46 -16.84
N VAL A 57 24.01 7.74 -16.45
CA VAL A 57 23.79 8.18 -15.06
C VAL A 57 22.37 7.88 -14.61
N PHE A 58 21.37 8.16 -15.43
CA PHE A 58 19.98 7.79 -15.15
C PHE A 58 19.82 6.28 -14.95
N LEU A 59 20.38 5.44 -15.85
CA LEU A 59 20.33 3.98 -15.68
C LEU A 59 21.03 3.51 -14.41
N GLN A 60 22.19 4.09 -14.09
CA GLN A 60 22.91 3.75 -12.87
C GLN A 60 22.10 4.10 -11.62
N ALA A 61 21.34 5.19 -11.64
CA ALA A 61 20.45 5.56 -10.55
C ALA A 61 19.23 4.62 -10.43
N VAL A 62 18.72 4.10 -11.56
CA VAL A 62 17.68 3.07 -11.57
C VAL A 62 18.20 1.74 -11.04
N ASP A 63 19.43 1.35 -11.39
CA ASP A 63 20.02 0.05 -11.02
C ASP A 63 20.85 0.11 -9.72
N GLY A 64 20.84 1.23 -9.00
CA GLY A 64 21.74 1.49 -7.88
C GLY A 64 21.07 2.09 -6.65
N ASP A 65 21.91 2.63 -5.75
CA ASP A 65 21.56 3.02 -4.39
C ASP A 65 20.37 3.98 -4.28
N LEU A 66 20.11 4.80 -5.31
CA LEU A 66 18.98 5.73 -5.31
C LEU A 66 17.64 5.00 -5.32
N LEU A 67 17.47 4.02 -6.22
CA LEU A 67 16.23 3.23 -6.27
C LEU A 67 16.14 2.28 -5.09
N ASP A 68 17.26 1.68 -4.67
CA ASP A 68 17.29 0.80 -3.49
C ASP A 68 16.89 1.57 -2.23
N GLY A 69 17.44 2.76 -2.00
CA GLY A 69 17.07 3.63 -0.89
C GLY A 69 15.59 4.05 -0.94
N TYR A 70 15.05 4.34 -2.13
CA TYR A 70 13.61 4.57 -2.30
C TYR A 70 12.78 3.35 -1.87
N LEU A 71 13.17 2.14 -2.29
CA LEU A 71 12.46 0.90 -1.97
C LEU A 71 12.53 0.58 -0.47
N GLU A 72 13.66 0.81 0.19
CA GLU A 72 13.83 0.64 1.63
C GLU A 72 12.93 1.58 2.43
N ASN A 73 12.93 2.87 2.10
CA ASN A 73 12.04 3.86 2.71
C ASN A 73 10.57 3.49 2.52
N CYS A 74 10.21 3.01 1.32
CA CYS A 74 8.85 2.55 1.03
C CYS A 74 8.47 1.26 1.75
N ALA A 75 9.41 0.34 1.99
CA ALA A 75 9.17 -0.85 2.79
C ALA A 75 8.84 -0.48 4.24
N ALA A 76 9.61 0.44 4.82
CA ALA A 76 9.36 0.94 6.16
C ALA A 76 8.00 1.67 6.28
N ALA A 77 7.65 2.51 5.30
CA ALA A 77 6.36 3.21 5.24
C ALA A 77 5.17 2.24 5.10
N LYS A 78 5.34 1.14 4.36
CA LYS A 78 4.33 0.06 4.25
C LYS A 78 4.17 -0.72 5.55
N SER A 79 5.27 -1.03 6.24
CA SER A 79 5.22 -1.69 7.56
C SER A 79 4.43 -0.85 8.56
N TRP A 80 4.69 0.46 8.61
CA TRP A 80 3.93 1.38 9.46
C TRP A 80 2.42 1.34 9.16
N ARG A 81 2.03 1.31 7.88
CA ARG A 81 0.61 1.18 7.49
C ARG A 81 0.00 -0.13 7.96
N GLU A 82 0.72 -1.24 7.83
CA GLU A 82 0.25 -2.57 8.24
C GLU A 82 0.08 -2.67 9.76
N GLU A 83 1.03 -2.11 10.52
CA GLU A 83 0.97 -2.00 11.98
C GLU A 83 -0.23 -1.15 12.42
N LEU A 84 -0.45 0.00 11.77
CA LEU A 84 -1.60 0.86 12.03
C LEU A 84 -2.92 0.10 11.83
N VAL A 85 -3.07 -0.60 10.71
CA VAL A 85 -4.29 -1.38 10.43
C VAL A 85 -4.49 -2.48 11.49
N ALA A 86 -3.40 -3.14 11.91
CA ALA A 86 -3.44 -4.14 12.97
C ALA A 86 -3.82 -3.57 14.34
N GLU A 87 -3.36 -2.37 14.67
CA GLU A 87 -3.71 -1.65 15.90
C GLU A 87 -5.18 -1.23 15.90
N GLN A 88 -5.67 -0.68 14.78
CA GLN A 88 -7.08 -0.30 14.60
C GLN A 88 -8.03 -1.49 14.70
N ALA A 89 -7.63 -2.66 14.19
CA ALA A 89 -8.41 -3.88 14.32
C ALA A 89 -8.53 -4.35 15.78
N GLN A 90 -7.55 -4.02 16.63
CA GLN A 90 -7.51 -4.42 18.05
C GLN A 90 -8.16 -3.38 18.96
N ASN A 91 -8.08 -2.08 18.65
CA ASN A 91 -8.59 -0.98 19.46
C ASN A 91 -9.29 0.09 18.59
N PRO A 92 -10.60 -0.05 18.32
CA PRO A 92 -11.32 0.82 17.38
C PRO A 92 -11.64 2.24 17.88
N SER A 93 -10.98 2.74 18.93
CA SER A 93 -11.23 4.05 19.52
C SER A 93 -10.23 5.10 19.02
N VAL A 94 -10.50 5.72 17.86
CA VAL A 94 -9.70 6.84 17.32
C VAL A 94 -10.45 8.16 17.47
N SER A 95 -9.76 9.17 18.01
CA SER A 95 -10.26 10.54 18.08
C SER A 95 -10.39 11.16 16.66
N PRO A 96 -11.45 11.91 16.35
CA PRO A 96 -11.70 12.48 15.01
C PRO A 96 -10.64 13.50 14.55
N THR A 97 -9.81 14.05 15.43
CA THR A 97 -8.68 14.92 15.04
C THR A 97 -7.42 14.14 14.69
N GLN A 98 -7.23 12.95 15.28
CA GLN A 98 -6.18 12.02 14.89
C GLN A 98 -6.50 11.37 13.55
N SER A 99 -7.78 11.18 13.21
CA SER A 99 -8.17 10.54 11.96
C SER A 99 -7.74 11.31 10.72
N ASP A 100 -7.78 12.66 10.73
CA ASP A 100 -7.45 13.44 9.53
C ASP A 100 -5.95 13.46 9.22
N ALA A 101 -5.11 13.66 10.23
CA ALA A 101 -3.65 13.60 10.07
C ALA A 101 -3.18 12.19 9.67
N LEU A 102 -3.79 11.17 10.27
CA LEU A 102 -3.54 9.78 9.95
C LEU A 102 -3.96 9.44 8.52
N LEU A 103 -5.13 9.91 8.09
CA LEU A 103 -5.63 9.70 6.73
C LEU A 103 -4.71 10.36 5.69
N ARG A 104 -4.21 11.57 5.97
CA ARG A 104 -3.21 12.23 5.10
C ARG A 104 -1.95 11.40 4.94
N ARG A 105 -1.40 10.88 6.04
CA ARG A 105 -0.24 9.98 5.99
C ARG A 105 -0.50 8.71 5.20
N LEU A 106 -1.66 8.09 5.37
CA LEU A 106 -2.05 6.92 4.57
C LEU A 106 -2.13 7.22 3.07
N ILE A 107 -2.66 8.40 2.71
CA ILE A 107 -2.69 8.87 1.32
C ILE A 107 -1.27 9.08 0.80
N ASP A 108 -0.39 9.70 1.58
CA ASP A 108 1.01 9.93 1.18
C ASP A 108 1.77 8.62 0.99
N VAL A 109 1.58 7.65 1.88
CA VAL A 109 2.15 6.29 1.74
C VAL A 109 1.67 5.63 0.45
N GLU A 110 0.37 5.68 0.15
CA GLU A 110 -0.17 5.06 -1.05
C GLU A 110 0.27 5.81 -2.33
N TYR A 111 0.34 7.13 -2.29
CA TYR A 111 0.79 7.93 -3.43
C TYR A 111 2.26 7.65 -3.76
N LEU A 112 3.14 7.70 -2.75
CA LEU A 112 4.60 7.59 -2.92
C LEU A 112 5.10 6.16 -3.02
N CYS A 113 4.46 5.20 -2.35
CA CYS A 113 4.96 3.83 -2.20
C CYS A 113 3.97 2.76 -2.64
N GLY A 114 2.74 3.14 -3.01
CA GLY A 114 1.72 2.23 -3.52
C GLY A 114 2.03 1.66 -4.90
N GLU A 115 1.07 0.94 -5.46
CA GLU A 115 1.25 0.34 -6.79
C GLU A 115 1.38 1.40 -7.87
N ASN A 116 2.34 1.22 -8.79
CA ASN A 116 2.63 2.18 -9.86
C ASN A 116 2.99 3.59 -9.34
N SER A 117 3.49 3.70 -8.10
CA SER A 117 3.96 4.96 -7.50
C SER A 117 4.95 5.69 -8.41
N LEU A 118 5.94 4.99 -8.95
CA LEU A 118 6.90 5.52 -9.91
C LEU A 118 6.19 6.23 -11.07
N SER A 119 5.17 5.59 -11.68
CA SER A 119 4.46 6.20 -12.81
C SER A 119 3.57 7.38 -12.43
N ARG A 120 3.13 7.47 -11.17
CA ARG A 120 2.26 8.54 -10.69
C ARG A 120 3.03 9.75 -10.18
N ALA A 121 4.20 9.51 -9.61
CA ALA A 121 5.01 10.51 -8.94
C ALA A 121 6.14 11.04 -9.84
N THR A 122 6.37 10.43 -11.01
CA THR A 122 7.41 10.83 -11.96
C THR A 122 6.81 10.96 -13.36
N GLU A 123 7.28 11.94 -14.12
CA GLU A 123 6.79 12.24 -15.48
C GLU A 123 7.76 11.69 -16.55
N ASN A 124 9.05 11.74 -16.26
CA ASN A 124 10.14 11.56 -17.20
C ASN A 124 10.78 10.16 -17.13
N VAL A 125 10.66 9.46 -16.00
CA VAL A 125 11.31 8.16 -15.77
C VAL A 125 10.90 7.11 -16.82
N PHE A 126 9.60 6.98 -17.09
CA PHE A 126 9.11 6.02 -18.08
C PHE A 126 9.56 6.37 -19.51
N PRO A 127 9.39 7.61 -20.00
CA PRO A 127 9.92 8.02 -21.30
C PRO A 127 11.44 7.82 -21.43
N ALA A 128 12.22 8.22 -20.42
CA ALA A 128 13.68 8.09 -20.42
C ALA A 128 14.13 6.62 -20.47
N TYR A 129 13.45 5.76 -19.72
CA TYR A 129 13.72 4.32 -19.74
C TYR A 129 13.40 3.70 -21.11
N GLN A 130 12.28 4.09 -21.73
CA GLN A 130 11.94 3.62 -23.08
C GLN A 130 12.96 4.07 -24.14
N LEU A 131 13.38 5.33 -24.10
CA LEU A 131 14.43 5.88 -24.96
C LEU A 131 15.72 5.08 -24.79
N THR A 132 16.16 4.88 -23.55
CA THR A 132 17.44 4.22 -23.28
C THR A 132 17.42 2.75 -23.68
N ARG A 133 16.31 2.05 -23.43
CA ARG A 133 16.09 0.69 -23.91
C ARG A 133 16.14 0.61 -25.43
N SER A 134 15.45 1.53 -26.13
CA SER A 134 15.45 1.57 -27.60
C SER A 134 16.86 1.71 -28.19
N ARG A 135 17.75 2.44 -27.52
CA ARG A 135 19.15 2.60 -27.94
C ARG A 135 19.98 1.35 -27.72
N GLN A 136 19.82 0.68 -26.59
CA GLN A 136 20.46 -0.62 -26.34
C GLN A 136 20.05 -1.65 -27.41
N LEU A 137 18.81 -1.56 -27.89
CA LEU A 137 18.26 -2.40 -28.96
C LEU A 137 18.61 -1.92 -30.37
N ASN A 138 19.00 -0.66 -30.58
CA ASN A 138 19.53 -0.26 -31.89
C ASN A 138 20.93 -0.89 -32.17
N GLY A 139 21.52 -1.58 -31.18
CA GLY A 139 22.60 -2.57 -31.36
C GLY A 139 22.14 -4.03 -31.59
N ALA A 140 20.84 -4.38 -31.46
CA ALA A 140 20.29 -5.73 -31.63
C ALA A 140 18.79 -5.75 -32.05
N PRO A 141 18.40 -6.50 -33.09
CA PRO A 141 17.23 -6.21 -33.94
C PRO A 141 15.90 -5.93 -33.19
N ILE A 142 15.28 -4.81 -33.59
CA ILE A 142 14.04 -4.15 -33.12
C ILE A 142 12.84 -5.10 -32.87
N ALA A 143 12.82 -6.29 -33.47
CA ALA A 143 11.75 -7.27 -33.31
C ALA A 143 11.61 -7.83 -31.88
N ARG A 144 12.68 -7.86 -31.08
CA ARG A 144 12.62 -8.46 -29.72
C ARG A 144 11.97 -7.52 -28.70
N SER A 145 12.12 -6.21 -28.82
CA SER A 145 11.64 -5.27 -27.80
C SER A 145 10.13 -5.01 -27.83
N LEU A 146 9.58 -4.88 -29.03
CA LEU A 146 8.14 -4.84 -29.28
C LEU A 146 7.48 -6.11 -28.76
N GLN A 147 8.11 -7.28 -28.95
CA GLN A 147 7.60 -8.54 -28.42
C GLN A 147 7.58 -8.56 -26.88
N TYR A 148 8.61 -8.05 -26.21
CA TYR A 148 8.62 -7.95 -24.74
C TYR A 148 7.59 -6.95 -24.22
N GLN A 149 7.44 -5.78 -24.84
CA GLN A 149 6.43 -4.77 -24.44
C GLN A 149 5.00 -5.29 -24.63
N LEU A 150 4.72 -5.99 -25.74
CA LEU A 150 3.45 -6.65 -25.97
C LEU A 150 3.21 -7.76 -24.93
N ASN A 151 4.23 -8.55 -24.61
CA ASN A 151 4.10 -9.62 -23.62
C ASN A 151 3.88 -9.07 -22.20
N SER A 152 4.58 -8.00 -21.81
CA SER A 152 4.42 -7.38 -20.49
C SER A 152 3.07 -6.66 -20.34
N ALA A 153 2.63 -5.93 -21.37
CA ALA A 153 1.31 -5.30 -21.38
C ALA A 153 0.19 -6.35 -21.29
N ARG A 154 0.36 -7.48 -21.98
CA ARG A 154 -0.59 -8.60 -21.95
C ARG A 154 -0.61 -9.33 -20.61
N GLN A 155 0.55 -9.51 -19.96
CA GLN A 155 0.63 -10.03 -18.60
C GLN A 155 -0.05 -9.11 -17.59
N ASN A 156 0.20 -7.80 -17.66
CA ASN A 156 -0.43 -6.84 -16.76
C ASN A 156 -1.95 -6.79 -16.95
N ALA A 157 -2.43 -6.86 -18.19
CA ALA A 157 -3.87 -6.95 -18.47
C ALA A 157 -4.50 -8.22 -17.87
N LEU A 158 -3.82 -9.37 -17.97
CA LEU A 158 -4.29 -10.64 -17.38
C LEU A 158 -4.30 -10.59 -15.84
N LEU A 159 -3.28 -10.00 -15.22
CA LEU A 159 -3.21 -9.84 -13.77
C LEU A 159 -4.31 -8.92 -13.25
N ASN A 160 -4.55 -7.79 -13.94
CA ASN A 160 -5.64 -6.88 -13.61
C ASN A 160 -7.00 -7.57 -13.75
N GLN A 161 -7.21 -8.33 -14.84
CA GLN A 161 -8.44 -9.10 -15.03
C GLN A 161 -8.67 -10.13 -13.91
N GLN A 162 -7.62 -10.82 -13.47
CA GLN A 162 -7.73 -11.77 -12.35
C GLN A 162 -8.06 -11.06 -11.03
N ARG A 163 -7.45 -9.90 -10.77
CA ARG A 163 -7.78 -9.07 -9.60
C ARG A 163 -9.23 -8.63 -9.61
N ASP A 164 -9.71 -8.12 -10.74
CA ASP A 164 -11.10 -7.66 -10.87
C ASP A 164 -12.09 -8.82 -10.63
N SER A 165 -11.80 -10.02 -11.14
CA SER A 165 -12.62 -11.20 -10.87
C SER A 165 -12.60 -11.58 -9.38
N LEU A 166 -11.44 -11.54 -8.73
CA LEU A 166 -11.32 -11.84 -7.29
C LEU A 166 -12.09 -10.83 -6.44
N PHE A 167 -12.01 -9.53 -6.77
CA PHE A 167 -12.77 -8.50 -6.08
C PHE A 167 -14.28 -8.67 -6.25
N GLN A 168 -14.75 -9.03 -7.45
CA GLN A 168 -16.17 -9.33 -7.68
C GLN A 168 -16.63 -10.56 -6.89
N ASP A 169 -15.82 -11.63 -6.87
CA ASP A 169 -16.13 -12.84 -6.13
C ASP A 169 -16.19 -12.57 -4.63
N LEU A 170 -15.23 -11.82 -4.08
CA LEU A 170 -15.19 -11.44 -2.67
C LEU A 170 -16.40 -10.56 -2.29
N SER A 171 -16.74 -9.59 -3.12
CA SER A 171 -17.91 -8.72 -2.93
C SER A 171 -19.21 -9.54 -2.93
N SER A 172 -19.39 -10.43 -3.92
CA SER A 172 -20.56 -11.30 -4.00
C SER A 172 -20.66 -12.30 -2.84
N GLN A 173 -19.52 -12.76 -2.32
CA GLN A 173 -19.47 -13.64 -1.15
C GLN A 173 -19.85 -12.89 0.13
N SER A 174 -19.36 -11.66 0.30
CA SER A 174 -19.74 -10.78 1.42
C SER A 174 -21.24 -10.51 1.45
N GLU A 175 -21.84 -10.20 0.30
CA GLU A 175 -23.30 -10.03 0.20
C GLU A 175 -24.07 -11.30 0.55
N ARG A 176 -23.61 -12.46 0.06
CA ARG A 176 -24.23 -13.75 0.38
C ARG A 176 -24.18 -14.03 1.88
N ASN A 177 -23.03 -13.81 2.53
CA ASN A 177 -22.90 -13.97 3.98
C ASN A 177 -23.83 -13.02 4.73
N ARG A 178 -23.88 -11.73 4.35
CA ARG A 178 -24.81 -10.77 4.96
C ARG A 178 -26.26 -11.22 4.87
N ARG A 179 -26.70 -11.71 3.71
CA ARG A 179 -28.07 -12.24 3.54
C ARG A 179 -28.31 -13.49 4.39
N GLN A 180 -27.32 -14.36 4.54
CA GLN A 180 -27.46 -15.54 5.40
C GLN A 180 -27.57 -15.15 6.88
N ILE A 181 -26.73 -14.23 7.35
CA ILE A 181 -26.77 -13.70 8.72
C ILE A 181 -28.14 -13.06 8.98
N GLN A 182 -28.64 -12.24 8.05
CA GLN A 182 -29.95 -11.61 8.19
C GLN A 182 -31.06 -12.65 8.36
N ARG A 183 -31.09 -13.69 7.51
CA ARG A 183 -32.09 -14.76 7.62
C ARG A 183 -32.00 -15.53 8.94
N GLN A 184 -30.80 -15.72 9.47
CA GLN A 184 -30.62 -16.35 10.79
C GLN A 184 -31.14 -15.45 11.90
N SER A 185 -30.85 -14.15 11.82
CA SER A 185 -31.38 -13.15 12.75
C SER A 185 -32.91 -13.12 12.75
N ASP A 186 -33.53 -13.05 11.56
CA ASP A 186 -34.99 -13.01 11.43
C ASP A 186 -35.64 -14.29 12.01
N ARG A 187 -35.01 -15.45 11.82
CA ARG A 187 -35.48 -16.73 12.41
C ARG A 187 -35.44 -16.69 13.94
N LEU A 188 -34.34 -16.21 14.51
CA LEU A 188 -34.18 -16.10 15.96
C LEU A 188 -35.18 -15.11 16.55
N GLU A 189 -35.44 -13.99 15.87
CA GLU A 189 -36.43 -12.99 16.28
C GLU A 189 -37.84 -13.58 16.30
N ILE A 190 -38.23 -14.33 15.26
CA ILE A 190 -39.53 -15.03 15.21
C ILE A 190 -39.65 -16.05 16.34
N GLU A 191 -38.59 -16.80 16.64
CA GLU A 191 -38.58 -17.77 17.75
C GLU A 191 -38.70 -17.09 19.11
N LEU A 192 -38.00 -15.96 19.33
CA LEU A 192 -38.12 -15.13 20.53
C LEU A 192 -39.53 -14.62 20.74
N ILE A 193 -40.17 -14.09 19.68
CA ILE A 193 -41.56 -13.61 19.74
C ILE A 193 -42.52 -14.75 20.09
N ARG A 194 -42.32 -15.95 19.51
CA ARG A 194 -43.14 -17.13 19.84
C ARG A 194 -42.99 -17.54 21.30
N GLN A 195 -41.78 -17.51 21.84
CA GLN A 195 -41.54 -17.83 23.24
C GLN A 195 -42.18 -16.80 24.17
N GLN A 196 -42.03 -15.50 23.87
CA GLN A 196 -42.68 -14.44 24.65
C GLN A 196 -44.21 -14.56 24.62
N ASN A 197 -44.82 -14.80 23.47
CA ASN A 197 -46.27 -14.98 23.35
C ASN A 197 -46.78 -16.24 24.08
N ASN A 198 -46.00 -17.32 24.08
CA ASN A 198 -46.33 -18.52 24.87
C ASN A 198 -46.12 -18.32 26.39
N GLN A 199 -45.27 -17.39 26.81
CA GLN A 199 -45.13 -17.00 28.22
C GLN A 199 -46.22 -16.02 28.68
N LEU A 200 -46.80 -15.23 27.76
CA LEU A 200 -47.86 -14.25 28.03
C LEU A 200 -49.29 -14.84 27.98
N LEU A 201 -49.45 -16.11 27.62
CA LEU A 201 -50.71 -16.87 27.73
C LEU A 201 -50.59 -18.00 28.76
N PRO A 202 -50.57 -17.70 30.07
CA PRO A 202 -50.93 -18.69 31.07
C PRO A 202 -52.44 -18.96 31.00
N ARG A 203 -52.79 -20.25 31.03
CA ARG A 203 -54.15 -20.71 31.35
C ARG A 203 -54.63 -20.18 32.69
#